data_AF-A0A075FZA2-F1
#
_entry.id   AF-A0A075FZA2-F1
#
_cell.length_a   1.000
_cell.length_b   1.000
_cell.length_c   1.000
_cell.angle_alpha   90.00
_cell.angle_beta   90.00
_cell.angle_gamma   90.00
#
_symmetry.space_group_name_H-M   'P 1'
#
loop_
_entity.id
_entity.type
_entity.pdbx_description
1 polymer ?
#
loop_
_entity_poly.entity_id
_entity_poly.type
_entity_poly.pdbx_seq_one_letter_code
_entity_poly.pdbx_strand_id
1 'polypeptide(L)'
;MEDSKRGLIMIIVLNLIIIQTFAKWDENLDKGYQEEEISIIVEIDFGSDELTEEIYETSESLDLEYLNNTWIFSANYTTHYTNSWWVWTLFSDEYDVRYTSIYYSGLGEMMESIDGVESKTNANETSGSFWALYINGNYAEAGVSSTYLDDGDKMTWKLSTW
;
A
#
# COMPACT_ATOMS: atom_id res chain seq x y z
N MET A 1 32.97 22.86 10.57
CA MET A 1 32.97 21.46 10.07
C MET A 1 32.56 20.45 11.17
N GLU A 2 31.95 20.92 12.26
CA GLU A 2 31.68 20.09 13.45
C GLU A 2 30.17 19.89 13.70
N ASP A 3 29.32 20.76 13.14
CA ASP A 3 27.85 20.68 13.28
C ASP A 3 27.19 19.61 12.40
N SER A 4 27.75 19.28 11.22
CA SER A 4 27.14 18.25 10.36
C SER A 4 27.30 16.82 10.90
N LYS A 5 28.31 16.57 11.74
CA LYS A 5 28.49 15.27 12.41
C LYS A 5 27.51 15.08 13.56
N ARG A 6 27.10 16.17 14.24
CA ARG A 6 26.14 16.10 15.34
C ARG A 6 24.73 15.80 14.84
N GLY A 7 24.33 16.34 13.70
CA GLY A 7 23.04 16.02 13.07
C GLY A 7 22.92 14.55 12.65
N LEU A 8 23.96 14.00 12.01
CA LEU A 8 23.98 12.61 11.56
C LEU A 8 24.00 11.61 12.74
N ILE A 9 24.79 11.91 13.78
CA ILE A 9 24.85 11.09 15.01
C ILE A 9 23.51 11.14 15.74
N MET A 10 22.79 12.27 15.73
CA MET A 10 21.51 12.40 16.41
C MET A 10 20.39 11.60 15.71
N ILE A 11 20.37 11.56 14.37
CA ILE A 11 19.42 10.74 13.59
C ILE A 11 19.70 9.23 13.80
N ILE A 12 20.97 8.82 13.77
CA ILE A 12 21.36 7.41 13.98
C ILE A 12 21.02 6.96 15.41
N VAL A 13 21.24 7.82 16.41
CA VAL A 13 20.94 7.51 17.82
C VAL A 13 19.42 7.47 18.08
N LEU A 14 18.61 8.28 17.39
CA LEU A 14 17.16 8.20 17.48
C LEU A 14 16.61 6.88 16.90
N ASN A 15 17.11 6.43 15.74
CA ASN A 15 16.74 5.12 15.20
C ASN A 15 17.18 3.96 16.12
N LEU A 16 18.37 4.02 16.72
CA LEU A 16 18.86 2.99 17.63
C LEU A 16 18.13 2.94 18.99
N ILE A 17 17.70 4.08 19.53
CA ILE A 17 16.96 4.12 20.80
C ILE A 17 15.52 3.61 20.61
N ILE A 18 14.90 3.86 19.45
CA ILE A 18 13.61 3.24 19.11
C ILE A 18 13.77 1.70 19.16
N ILE A 19 14.78 1.14 18.50
CA ILE A 19 15.03 -0.30 18.46
C ILE A 19 15.23 -0.90 19.87
N GLN A 20 16.02 -0.26 20.75
CA GLN A 20 16.27 -0.84 22.09
C GLN A 20 15.10 -0.71 23.06
N THR A 21 14.20 0.27 22.88
CA THR A 21 13.03 0.42 23.75
C THR A 21 11.90 -0.57 23.37
N PHE A 22 11.91 -1.07 22.13
CA PHE A 22 11.03 -2.16 21.70
C PHE A 22 11.49 -3.55 22.14
N ALA A 23 12.73 -3.77 22.59
CA ALA A 23 13.23 -5.10 22.99
C ALA A 23 12.55 -5.74 24.25
N LYS A 24 11.49 -5.13 24.81
CA LYS A 24 10.57 -5.75 25.79
C LYS A 24 9.26 -6.19 25.11
N TRP A 25 9.42 -6.83 23.96
CA TRP A 25 8.40 -7.22 22.99
C TRP A 25 7.41 -8.25 23.51
N ASP A 26 6.13 -7.95 23.26
CA ASP A 26 5.02 -8.90 23.21
C ASP A 26 5.26 -9.85 22.02
N GLU A 27 5.23 -11.15 22.26
CA GLU A 27 5.53 -12.20 21.27
C GLU A 27 4.53 -12.23 20.08
N ASN A 28 3.53 -11.35 20.07
CA ASN A 28 2.56 -11.20 18.99
C ASN A 28 2.81 -9.97 18.07
N LEU A 29 3.92 -9.25 18.25
CA LEU A 29 4.24 -8.04 17.50
C LEU A 29 5.27 -8.23 16.37
N ASP A 30 5.64 -9.47 16.04
CA ASP A 30 6.42 -9.74 14.82
C ASP A 30 5.52 -9.69 13.58
N LYS A 31 5.03 -8.49 13.27
CA LYS A 31 4.10 -8.18 12.17
C LYS A 31 4.83 -8.09 10.82
N GLY A 32 5.77 -9.00 10.57
CA GLY A 32 6.60 -9.02 9.37
C GLY A 32 7.65 -7.92 9.33
N TYR A 33 8.26 -7.52 10.45
CA TYR A 33 9.44 -6.63 10.40
C TYR A 33 10.70 -7.47 10.11
N GLN A 34 11.64 -6.95 9.32
CA GLN A 34 12.94 -7.56 9.06
C GLN A 34 14.06 -6.54 9.24
N GLU A 35 15.25 -7.00 9.64
CA GLU A 35 16.42 -6.14 9.83
C GLU A 35 16.94 -5.56 8.51
N GLU A 36 16.82 -6.31 7.42
CA GLU A 36 17.20 -5.86 6.08
C GLU A 36 16.03 -5.11 5.43
N GLU A 37 16.35 -4.10 4.64
CA GLU A 37 15.35 -3.41 3.82
C GLU A 37 14.98 -4.28 2.62
N ILE A 38 13.70 -4.25 2.27
CA ILE A 38 13.15 -4.82 1.04
C ILE A 38 12.66 -3.69 0.13
N SER A 39 12.74 -3.89 -1.18
CA SER A 39 12.22 -3.00 -2.21
C SER A 39 10.98 -3.62 -2.83
N ILE A 40 9.86 -2.92 -2.74
CA ILE A 40 8.56 -3.33 -3.28
C ILE A 40 8.16 -2.36 -4.38
N ILE A 41 7.59 -2.86 -5.47
CA ILE A 41 6.87 -2.01 -6.42
C ILE A 41 5.42 -1.95 -5.95
N VAL A 42 4.93 -0.75 -5.61
CA VAL A 42 3.52 -0.56 -5.30
C VAL A 42 2.85 0.10 -6.50
N GLU A 43 1.70 -0.45 -6.91
CA GLU A 43 0.96 -0.02 -8.09
C GLU A 43 -0.52 0.14 -7.74
N ILE A 44 -1.14 1.22 -8.22
CA ILE A 44 -2.58 1.45 -8.16
C ILE A 44 -3.06 1.56 -9.61
N ASP A 45 -3.83 0.58 -10.07
CA ASP A 45 -4.44 0.53 -11.39
C ASP A 45 -5.91 0.90 -11.26
N PHE A 46 -6.26 2.14 -11.63
CA PHE A 46 -7.61 2.68 -11.54
C PHE A 46 -8.55 2.18 -12.64
N GLY A 47 -8.08 1.30 -13.55
CA GLY A 47 -8.88 0.78 -14.65
C GLY A 47 -9.05 1.79 -15.80
N SER A 48 -9.95 1.48 -16.74
CA SER A 48 -10.10 2.21 -18.01
C SER A 48 -11.13 3.35 -17.97
N ASP A 49 -11.13 4.15 -19.05
CA ASP A 49 -11.68 5.51 -19.22
C ASP A 49 -13.12 5.85 -18.78
N GLU A 50 -13.97 4.90 -18.38
CA GLU A 50 -15.34 5.20 -17.96
C GLU A 50 -15.43 5.96 -16.61
N LEU A 51 -14.29 6.24 -15.97
CA LEU A 51 -14.19 6.92 -14.67
C LEU A 51 -13.41 8.26 -14.74
N THR A 52 -13.18 8.79 -15.94
CA THR A 52 -12.20 9.86 -16.21
C THR A 52 -12.46 11.21 -15.57
N GLU A 53 -13.71 11.64 -15.36
CA GLU A 53 -13.97 12.93 -14.68
C GLU A 53 -13.80 12.81 -13.15
N GLU A 54 -14.21 11.69 -12.57
CA GLU A 54 -14.17 11.48 -11.11
C GLU A 54 -12.75 11.24 -10.60
N ILE A 55 -11.93 10.49 -11.35
CA ILE A 55 -10.53 10.19 -10.99
C ILE A 55 -9.65 11.44 -11.09
N TYR A 56 -9.77 12.22 -12.17
CA TYR A 56 -8.90 13.37 -12.41
C TYR A 56 -9.09 14.49 -11.38
N GLU A 57 -10.32 14.69 -10.89
CA GLU A 57 -10.59 15.71 -9.87
C GLU A 57 -10.15 15.27 -8.47
N THR A 58 -10.10 13.96 -8.19
CA THR A 58 -9.72 13.47 -6.86
C THR A 58 -8.23 13.19 -6.70
N SER A 59 -7.53 12.83 -7.78
CA SER A 59 -6.13 12.37 -7.73
C SER A 59 -5.08 13.44 -8.01
N GLU A 60 -5.35 14.72 -7.74
CA GLU A 60 -4.40 15.81 -8.01
C GLU A 60 -3.01 15.62 -7.34
N SER A 61 -2.92 14.76 -6.32
CA SER A 61 -1.67 14.45 -5.61
C SER A 61 -0.83 13.33 -6.25
N LEU A 62 -1.41 12.50 -7.12
CA LEU A 62 -0.73 11.35 -7.72
C LEU A 62 -0.26 11.65 -9.15
N ASP A 63 1.01 11.41 -9.41
CA ASP A 63 1.59 11.45 -10.75
C ASP A 63 1.12 10.23 -11.56
N LEU A 64 -0.13 10.27 -12.03
CA LEU A 64 -0.73 9.17 -12.80
C LEU A 64 -0.15 9.08 -14.21
N GLU A 65 0.16 7.86 -14.64
CA GLU A 65 0.52 7.53 -16.02
C GLU A 65 -0.65 6.83 -16.72
N TYR A 66 -0.93 7.23 -17.97
CA TYR A 66 -1.90 6.54 -18.81
C TYR A 66 -1.22 5.48 -19.68
N LEU A 67 -1.40 4.21 -19.32
CA LEU A 67 -0.72 3.08 -19.97
C LEU A 67 -1.72 1.96 -20.25
N ASN A 68 -1.64 1.34 -21.42
CA ASN A 68 -2.48 0.19 -21.80
C ASN A 68 -3.99 0.41 -21.55
N ASN A 69 -4.47 1.63 -21.80
CA ASN A 69 -5.86 2.06 -21.58
C ASN A 69 -6.30 2.09 -20.11
N THR A 70 -5.37 2.23 -19.15
CA THR A 70 -5.70 2.45 -17.74
C THR A 70 -4.86 3.57 -17.12
N TRP A 71 -5.39 4.17 -16.06
CA TRP A 71 -4.66 5.13 -15.22
C TRP A 71 -3.92 4.37 -14.13
N ILE A 72 -2.59 4.54 -14.08
CA ILE A 72 -1.72 3.81 -13.17
C ILE A 72 -0.87 4.80 -12.37
N PHE A 73 -0.87 4.65 -11.05
CA PHE A 73 0.19 5.16 -10.19
C PHE A 73 1.16 4.01 -9.88
N SER A 74 2.46 4.25 -9.95
CA SER A 74 3.44 3.26 -9.52
C SER A 74 4.68 3.91 -8.93
N ALA A 75 5.17 3.36 -7.82
CA ALA A 75 6.44 3.76 -7.24
C ALA A 75 7.21 2.57 -6.66
N ASN A 76 8.54 2.70 -6.66
CA ASN A 76 9.42 1.80 -5.92
C ASN A 76 9.47 2.28 -4.46
N TYR A 77 9.18 1.39 -3.53
CA TYR A 77 9.07 1.67 -2.11
C TYR A 77 10.01 0.78 -1.30
N THR A 78 10.88 1.36 -0.49
CA THR A 78 11.82 0.62 0.36
C THR A 78 11.36 0.63 1.81
N THR A 79 11.35 -0.53 2.45
CA THR A 79 10.83 -0.67 3.82
C THR A 79 11.45 -1.86 4.55
N HIS A 80 11.32 -1.89 5.87
CA HIS A 80 11.67 -3.04 6.71
C HIS A 80 10.49 -3.98 6.96
N TYR A 81 9.32 -3.72 6.38
CA TYR A 81 8.12 -4.52 6.61
C TYR A 81 7.78 -5.40 5.41
N THR A 82 7.58 -6.69 5.64
CA THR A 82 7.08 -7.66 4.68
C THR A 82 5.57 -7.81 4.72
N ASN A 83 4.91 -7.55 5.85
CA ASN A 83 3.45 -7.60 5.89
C ASN A 83 2.85 -6.46 5.03
N SER A 84 2.04 -6.83 4.04
CA SER A 84 1.58 -5.87 3.03
C SER A 84 0.71 -4.74 3.59
N TRP A 85 0.06 -4.91 4.75
CA TRP A 85 -0.70 -3.82 5.37
C TRP A 85 0.21 -2.72 5.89
N TRP A 86 1.35 -3.06 6.47
CA TRP A 86 2.33 -2.05 6.86
C TRP A 86 2.95 -1.36 5.66
N VAL A 87 3.28 -2.13 4.62
CA VAL A 87 3.76 -1.57 3.35
C VAL A 87 2.73 -0.57 2.80
N TRP A 88 1.46 -0.98 2.67
CA TRP A 88 0.39 -0.11 2.19
C TRP A 88 0.17 1.13 3.07
N THR A 89 0.15 0.98 4.40
CA THR A 89 -0.11 2.09 5.33
C THR A 89 1.00 3.15 5.25
N LEU A 90 2.26 2.74 5.19
CA LEU A 90 3.38 3.68 5.12
C LEU A 90 3.49 4.32 3.73
N PHE A 91 3.29 3.51 2.68
CA PHE A 91 3.22 3.99 1.30
C PHE A 91 2.13 5.05 1.11
N SER A 92 0.92 4.76 1.59
CA SER A 92 -0.22 5.69 1.42
C SER A 92 -0.02 7.00 2.18
N ASP A 93 0.61 6.99 3.36
CA ASP A 93 0.98 8.21 4.08
C ASP A 93 2.04 9.03 3.31
N GLU A 94 3.08 8.37 2.77
CA GLU A 94 4.16 9.04 2.04
C GLU A 94 3.67 9.71 0.74
N TYR A 95 2.76 9.06 0.02
CA TYR A 95 2.24 9.54 -1.26
C TYR A 95 0.86 10.24 -1.14
N ASP A 96 0.39 10.54 0.07
CA ASP A 96 -0.93 11.14 0.36
C ASP A 96 -2.09 10.40 -0.35
N VAL A 97 -2.03 9.08 -0.41
CA VAL A 97 -3.09 8.22 -0.96
C VAL A 97 -4.16 8.04 0.11
N ARG A 98 -5.35 8.59 -0.12
CA ARG A 98 -6.48 8.39 0.77
C ARG A 98 -7.12 7.04 0.51
N TYR A 99 -7.55 6.33 1.55
CA TYR A 99 -8.25 5.06 1.36
C TYR A 99 -9.21 4.75 2.48
N THR A 100 -10.15 3.84 2.21
CA THR A 100 -10.98 3.20 3.23
C THR A 100 -10.93 1.68 3.04
N SER A 101 -11.04 0.93 4.13
CA SER A 101 -10.97 -0.53 4.11
C SER A 101 -11.94 -1.16 5.10
N ILE A 102 -12.25 -2.43 4.87
CA ILE A 102 -13.03 -3.27 5.79
C ILE A 102 -12.25 -4.55 6.07
N TYR A 103 -12.13 -4.87 7.37
CA TYR A 103 -11.60 -6.14 7.83
C TYR A 103 -12.65 -7.26 7.73
N TYR A 104 -12.33 -8.30 6.98
CA TYR A 104 -13.11 -9.53 6.93
C TYR A 104 -12.40 -10.65 7.71
N SER A 105 -13.04 -11.17 8.75
CA SER A 105 -12.49 -12.27 9.54
C SER A 105 -12.14 -13.47 8.66
N GLY A 106 -10.87 -13.90 8.69
CA GLY A 106 -10.35 -15.02 7.90
C GLY A 106 -9.92 -14.67 6.49
N LEU A 107 -10.24 -13.48 5.99
CA LEU A 107 -9.78 -12.98 4.69
C LEU A 107 -8.78 -11.83 4.83
N GLY A 108 -8.94 -10.95 5.82
CA GLY A 108 -8.08 -9.78 6.03
C GLY A 108 -8.73 -8.47 5.58
N GLU A 109 -7.94 -7.39 5.58
CA GLU A 109 -8.34 -6.06 5.12
C GLU A 109 -8.52 -6.01 3.60
N MET A 110 -9.69 -5.56 3.15
CA MET A 110 -10.05 -5.32 1.75
C MET A 110 -10.31 -3.83 1.55
N MET A 111 -9.92 -3.26 0.40
CA MET A 111 -10.12 -1.84 0.12
C MET A 111 -11.53 -1.57 -0.37
N GLU A 112 -12.19 -0.59 0.24
CA GLU A 112 -13.49 -0.09 -0.20
C GLU A 112 -13.32 1.12 -1.11
N SER A 113 -12.33 1.98 -0.83
CA SER A 113 -11.97 3.10 -1.71
C SER A 113 -10.48 3.38 -1.71
N ILE A 114 -9.97 3.86 -2.85
CA ILE A 114 -8.62 4.40 -3.00
C ILE A 114 -8.73 5.70 -3.77
N ASP A 115 -8.20 6.76 -3.17
CA ASP A 115 -8.14 8.13 -3.66
C ASP A 115 -9.47 8.69 -4.21
N GLY A 116 -10.54 8.47 -3.44
CA GLY A 116 -11.89 8.90 -3.76
C GLY A 116 -12.67 7.93 -4.65
N VAL A 117 -12.03 6.92 -5.24
CA VAL A 117 -12.70 5.94 -6.10
C VAL A 117 -13.22 4.77 -5.28
N GLU A 118 -14.54 4.71 -5.14
CA GLU A 118 -15.26 3.71 -4.35
C GLU A 118 -15.58 2.42 -5.12
N SER A 119 -15.62 1.31 -4.40
CA SER A 119 -16.19 0.05 -4.87
C SER A 119 -17.70 0.15 -4.99
N LYS A 120 -18.28 -0.37 -6.09
CA LYS A 120 -19.72 -0.41 -6.35
C LYS A 120 -20.20 -1.86 -6.27
N THR A 121 -20.51 -2.34 -5.07
CA THR A 121 -20.76 -3.77 -4.74
C THR A 121 -22.21 -4.13 -4.46
N ASN A 122 -23.17 -3.37 -4.99
CA ASN A 122 -24.58 -3.63 -4.76
C ASN A 122 -25.03 -4.99 -5.33
N ALA A 123 -25.47 -5.89 -4.45
CA ALA A 123 -25.85 -7.26 -4.78
C ALA A 123 -27.02 -7.40 -5.78
N ASN A 124 -27.76 -6.32 -6.05
CA ASN A 124 -28.86 -6.30 -7.02
C ASN A 124 -28.48 -5.71 -8.39
N GLU A 125 -27.22 -5.30 -8.58
CA GLU A 125 -26.77 -4.71 -9.83
C GLU A 125 -26.16 -5.77 -10.76
N THR A 126 -26.37 -5.59 -12.06
CA THR A 126 -25.80 -6.46 -13.10
C THR A 126 -24.36 -6.09 -13.46
N SER A 127 -23.86 -5.02 -12.87
CA SER A 127 -22.50 -4.52 -13.04
C SER A 127 -22.03 -3.90 -11.74
N GLY A 128 -20.73 -3.95 -11.46
CA GLY A 128 -20.16 -3.30 -10.30
C GLY A 128 -18.65 -3.16 -10.37
N SER A 129 -18.05 -2.60 -9.31
CA SER A 129 -16.60 -2.44 -9.20
C SER A 129 -16.10 -2.79 -7.81
N PHE A 130 -14.85 -3.27 -7.72
CA PHE A 130 -14.18 -3.56 -6.46
C PHE A 130 -12.67 -3.45 -6.61
N TRP A 131 -11.98 -3.12 -5.51
CA TRP A 131 -10.52 -3.12 -5.45
C TRP A 131 -9.97 -4.52 -5.19
N ALA A 132 -9.28 -5.07 -6.17
CA ALA A 132 -8.65 -6.39 -6.10
C ALA A 132 -7.15 -6.25 -5.80
N LEU A 133 -6.64 -7.07 -4.88
CA LEU A 133 -5.21 -7.15 -4.56
C LEU A 133 -4.53 -8.20 -5.44
N TYR A 134 -3.38 -7.84 -6.01
CA TYR A 134 -2.52 -8.75 -6.76
C TYR A 134 -1.08 -8.67 -6.25
N ILE A 135 -0.44 -9.83 -6.11
CA ILE A 135 1.00 -9.94 -5.84
C ILE A 135 1.67 -10.57 -7.06
N ASN A 136 2.64 -9.86 -7.66
CA ASN A 136 3.34 -10.27 -8.88
C ASN A 136 2.39 -10.66 -10.02
N GLY A 137 1.26 -9.95 -10.14
CA GLY A 137 0.23 -10.19 -11.16
C GLY A 137 -0.72 -11.35 -10.87
N ASN A 138 -0.56 -12.07 -9.76
CA ASN A 138 -1.48 -13.11 -9.32
C ASN A 138 -2.48 -12.56 -8.31
N TYR A 139 -3.75 -12.90 -8.46
CA TYR A 139 -4.80 -12.49 -7.52
C TYR A 139 -4.49 -13.03 -6.11
N ALA A 140 -4.48 -12.16 -5.11
CA ALA A 140 -4.20 -12.54 -3.74
C ALA A 140 -5.38 -13.31 -3.14
N GLU A 141 -5.13 -14.45 -2.50
CA GLU A 141 -6.17 -15.26 -1.86
C GLU A 141 -6.72 -14.62 -0.57
N ALA A 142 -6.00 -13.64 -0.02
CA ALA A 142 -6.33 -12.93 1.19
C ALA A 142 -6.10 -11.42 1.02
N GLY A 143 -6.77 -10.64 1.87
CA GLY A 143 -6.60 -9.20 1.97
C GLY A 143 -5.21 -8.80 2.46
N VAL A 144 -4.95 -7.50 2.39
CA VAL A 144 -3.61 -6.91 2.55
C VAL A 144 -3.05 -7.05 3.98
N SER A 145 -3.89 -7.24 4.99
CA SER A 145 -3.44 -7.52 6.37
C SER A 145 -2.89 -8.93 6.57
N SER A 146 -3.19 -9.85 5.66
CA SER A 146 -2.91 -11.27 5.78
C SER A 146 -1.88 -11.76 4.74
N THR A 147 -1.34 -10.84 3.95
CA THR A 147 -0.38 -11.11 2.88
C THR A 147 1.02 -10.61 3.29
N TYR A 148 2.04 -11.36 2.91
CA TYR A 148 3.45 -11.04 3.16
C TYR A 148 4.18 -10.97 1.82
N LEU A 149 5.10 -10.04 1.71
CA LEU A 149 5.86 -9.70 0.51
C LEU A 149 7.33 -10.03 0.72
N ASP A 150 7.98 -10.44 -0.36
CA ASP A 150 9.43 -10.62 -0.44
C ASP A 150 10.09 -9.44 -1.17
N ASP A 151 11.40 -9.29 -1.03
CA ASP A 151 12.18 -8.29 -1.77
C ASP A 151 12.01 -8.46 -3.29
N GLY A 152 11.70 -7.35 -3.96
CA GLY A 152 11.43 -7.29 -5.40
C GLY A 152 9.98 -7.58 -5.80
N ASP A 153 9.08 -7.88 -4.85
CA ASP A 153 7.68 -8.13 -5.17
C ASP A 153 6.97 -6.87 -5.68
N LYS A 154 5.97 -7.09 -6.55
CA LYS A 154 5.01 -6.07 -6.97
C LYS A 154 3.65 -6.28 -6.29
N MET A 155 3.22 -5.31 -5.50
CA MET A 155 1.89 -5.23 -4.91
C MET A 155 1.03 -4.28 -5.75
N THR A 156 -0.05 -4.79 -6.34
CA THR A 156 -0.97 -4.00 -7.16
C THR A 156 -2.37 -3.99 -6.54
N TRP A 157 -2.94 -2.81 -6.33
CA TRP A 157 -4.38 -2.62 -6.17
C TRP A 157 -4.98 -2.28 -7.53
N LYS A 158 -5.93 -3.10 -8.00
CA LYS A 158 -6.58 -2.92 -9.30
C LYS A 158 -8.07 -2.77 -9.13
N LEU A 159 -8.63 -1.67 -9.64
CA LEU A 159 -10.06 -1.51 -9.76
C LEU A 159 -10.58 -2.46 -10.84
N SER A 160 -11.34 -3.45 -10.41
CA SER A 160 -11.90 -4.49 -11.26
C SER A 160 -13.41 -4.36 -11.34
N THR A 161 -13.99 -4.69 -12.49
CA THR A 161 -15.43 -4.63 -12.74
C THR A 161 -16.00 -6.00 -13.11
N TRP A 162 -17.28 -6.22 -12.87
CA TRP A 162 -18.04 -7.38 -13.38
C TRP A 162 -19.33 -6.93 -14.07
#